data_AF-A0A9W9ZYU6-F1
#
_entry.id   AF-A0A9W9ZYU6-F1
#
_cell.length_a   1.000
_cell.length_b   1.000
_cell.length_c   1.000
_cell.angle_alpha   90.00
_cell.angle_beta   90.00
_cell.angle_gamma   90.00
#
_symmetry.space_group_name_H-M   'P 1'
#
loop_
_entity.id
_entity.type
_entity.pdbx_description
1 polymer ?
#
loop_
_entity_poly.entity_id
_entity_poly.type
_entity_poly.pdbx_seq_one_letter_code
_entity_poly.pdbx_strand_id
1 'polypeptide(L)'
;MGCYPSLVLFSRFPPSLFTWLEGVIHLSTYMKTYKVGDIVDIKVNGAIHKGMPYKVYHGKTGRVFNITKRAVGVVVNKQVKGKILPKRINVRVEHIKHSKCRDDFLRRVKENELKKKEAKEKGMKVDCKRKPVVPLLSHFVRTKRNTPETLEPIPYEFVV
;
A
#
# COMPACT_ATOMS: atom_id res chain seq x y z
N MET A 1 1.18 -31.89 -31.50
CA MET A 1 1.41 -30.99 -32.66
C MET A 1 0.13 -30.25 -32.97
N GLY A 2 0.21 -28.92 -33.09
CA GLY A 2 -0.76 -28.09 -33.83
C GLY A 2 -2.10 -27.77 -33.16
N CYS A 3 -2.21 -26.59 -32.55
CA CYS A 3 -3.23 -25.59 -32.93
C CYS A 3 -3.07 -24.33 -32.05
N TYR A 4 -2.38 -23.33 -32.59
CA TYR A 4 -2.66 -21.94 -32.21
C TYR A 4 -4.05 -21.57 -32.76
N PRO A 5 -4.80 -20.73 -32.03
CA PRO A 5 -5.43 -19.62 -32.73
C PRO A 5 -5.08 -18.27 -32.10
N SER A 6 -4.58 -17.40 -32.98
CA SER A 6 -4.75 -15.95 -33.00
C SER A 6 -4.22 -15.13 -31.81
N LEU A 7 -2.93 -14.86 -31.89
CA LEU A 7 -2.27 -13.62 -31.46
C LEU A 7 -2.86 -12.40 -32.21
N VAL A 8 -4.09 -11.94 -31.90
CA VAL A 8 -4.58 -10.64 -32.41
C VAL A 8 -5.50 -9.96 -31.40
N LEU A 9 -4.97 -9.60 -30.21
CA LEU A 9 -5.42 -8.42 -29.46
C LEU A 9 -4.53 -8.04 -28.25
N PHE A 10 -3.22 -8.33 -28.28
CA PHE A 10 -2.33 -8.06 -27.14
C PHE A 10 -1.25 -6.99 -27.43
N SER A 11 -1.46 -6.11 -28.41
CA SER A 11 -0.47 -5.10 -28.82
C SER A 11 -0.74 -3.67 -28.29
N ARG A 12 -1.62 -3.50 -27.29
CA ARG A 12 -1.91 -2.17 -26.68
C ARG A 12 -1.65 -2.07 -25.16
N PHE A 13 -0.84 -2.97 -24.60
CA PHE A 13 -0.47 -2.92 -23.19
C PHE A 13 1.04 -2.81 -23.03
N PRO A 14 1.56 -1.75 -22.37
CA PRO A 14 2.98 -1.70 -22.06
C PRO A 14 3.33 -2.86 -21.11
N PRO A 15 4.34 -3.70 -21.43
CA PRO A 15 4.69 -4.88 -20.63
C PRO A 15 5.20 -4.54 -19.21
N SER A 16 5.58 -3.29 -18.94
CA SER A 16 6.11 -2.85 -17.65
C SER A 16 5.09 -2.81 -16.50
N LEU A 17 3.79 -2.83 -16.79
CA LEU A 17 2.75 -2.80 -15.73
C LEU A 17 2.51 -4.17 -15.08
N PHE A 18 3.05 -5.24 -15.67
CA PHE A 18 2.84 -6.62 -15.24
C PHE A 18 4.15 -7.40 -15.32
N THR A 19 5.11 -7.09 -14.42
CA THR A 19 6.28 -7.97 -14.24
C THR A 19 5.83 -9.26 -13.58
N TRP A 20 5.98 -10.37 -14.31
CA TRP A 20 5.52 -11.69 -13.91
C TRP A 20 6.43 -12.26 -12.83
N LEU A 21 5.86 -12.58 -11.66
CA LEU A 21 6.40 -13.65 -10.84
C LEU A 21 5.90 -14.94 -11.48
N GLU A 22 6.80 -15.64 -12.17
CA GLU A 22 6.53 -16.95 -12.73
C GLU A 22 6.36 -17.96 -11.60
N GLY A 23 5.32 -18.80 -11.67
CA GLY A 23 5.11 -19.90 -10.72
C GLY A 23 3.80 -19.85 -9.92
N VAL A 24 3.70 -20.76 -8.95
CA VAL A 24 2.51 -20.99 -8.14
C VAL A 24 2.36 -19.89 -7.08
N ILE A 25 1.15 -19.35 -6.93
CA ILE A 25 0.84 -18.34 -5.92
C ILE A 25 0.89 -18.96 -4.52
N HIS A 26 1.62 -18.33 -3.60
CA HIS A 26 1.69 -18.75 -2.20
C HIS A 26 0.30 -18.86 -1.57
N LEU A 27 0.09 -19.94 -0.80
CA LEU A 27 -1.20 -20.26 -0.17
C LEU A 27 -1.71 -19.17 0.77
N SER A 28 -0.81 -18.34 1.33
CA SER A 28 -1.15 -17.20 2.18
C SER A 28 -2.09 -16.19 1.51
N THR A 29 -2.13 -16.14 0.17
CA THR A 29 -3.04 -15.25 -0.56
C THR A 29 -4.49 -15.72 -0.46
N TYR A 30 -4.72 -17.03 -0.48
CA TYR A 30 -6.06 -17.63 -0.42
C TYR A 30 -6.60 -17.70 1.01
N MET A 31 -5.74 -17.88 2.00
CA MET A 31 -6.14 -17.98 3.42
C MET A 31 -6.49 -16.63 4.06
N LYS A 32 -6.23 -15.51 3.37
CA LYS A 32 -6.60 -14.18 3.89
C LYS A 32 -8.11 -14.05 3.99
N THR A 33 -8.59 -13.80 5.19
CA THR A 33 -10.00 -13.54 5.47
C THR A 33 -10.31 -12.08 5.14
N TYR A 34 -11.36 -11.83 4.36
CA TYR A 34 -11.86 -10.49 4.06
C TYR A 34 -13.25 -10.33 4.67
N LYS A 35 -13.54 -9.14 5.21
CA LYS A 35 -14.85 -8.77 5.76
C LYS A 35 -15.42 -7.55 5.02
N VAL A 36 -16.74 -7.37 5.12
CA VAL A 36 -17.42 -6.20 4.56
C VAL A 36 -16.94 -4.97 5.32
N GLY A 37 -16.56 -3.92 4.59
CA GLY A 37 -16.01 -2.69 5.16
C GLY A 37 -14.48 -2.64 5.25
N ASP A 38 -13.78 -3.74 5.00
CA ASP A 38 -12.31 -3.74 4.96
C ASP A 38 -11.80 -2.88 3.80
N ILE A 39 -10.64 -2.24 4.03
CA ILE A 39 -9.94 -1.44 3.02
C ILE A 39 -8.92 -2.34 2.34
N VAL A 40 -9.02 -2.41 1.02
CA VAL A 40 -8.20 -3.31 0.21
C VAL A 40 -7.57 -2.59 -0.98
N ASP A 41 -6.35 -3.02 -1.30
CA ASP A 41 -5.59 -2.58 -2.45
C ASP A 41 -5.72 -3.58 -3.59
N ILE A 42 -5.99 -3.05 -4.79
CA ILE A 42 -6.09 -3.86 -6.01
C ILE A 42 -4.72 -3.91 -6.66
N LYS A 43 -4.07 -5.07 -6.59
CA LYS A 43 -2.82 -5.36 -7.30
C LYS A 43 -2.99 -6.61 -8.12
N VAL A 44 -3.04 -6.44 -9.43
CA VAL A 44 -3.32 -7.54 -10.35
C VAL A 44 -2.12 -8.48 -10.43
N ASN A 45 -2.44 -9.78 -10.51
CA ASN A 45 -1.48 -10.84 -10.77
C ASN A 45 -1.77 -11.42 -12.16
N GLY A 46 -0.78 -11.41 -13.05
CA GLY A 46 -0.93 -11.91 -14.43
C GLY A 46 -1.18 -13.41 -14.53
N ALA A 47 -0.71 -14.20 -13.54
CA ALA A 47 -0.84 -15.66 -13.55
C ALA A 47 -2.31 -16.15 -13.52
N ILE A 48 -3.23 -15.33 -13.00
CA ILE A 48 -4.65 -15.66 -12.90
C ILE A 48 -5.45 -14.72 -13.79
N HIS A 49 -6.01 -15.26 -14.86
CA HIS A 49 -6.80 -14.49 -15.82
C HIS A 49 -8.24 -14.22 -15.34
N LYS A 50 -8.80 -15.12 -14.52
CA LYS A 50 -10.20 -15.04 -14.09
C LYS A 50 -10.40 -13.94 -13.05
N GLY A 51 -11.44 -13.13 -13.23
CA GLY A 51 -11.79 -12.03 -12.31
C GLY A 51 -10.68 -10.99 -12.14
N MET A 52 -9.84 -10.88 -13.17
CA MET A 52 -8.86 -9.82 -13.34
C MET A 52 -9.58 -8.47 -13.49
N PRO A 53 -9.22 -7.46 -12.68
CA PRO A 53 -9.83 -6.14 -12.81
C PRO A 53 -9.23 -5.38 -13.99
N TYR A 54 -10.00 -4.42 -14.54
CA TYR A 54 -9.52 -3.57 -15.62
C TYR A 54 -8.34 -2.70 -15.19
N LYS A 55 -7.44 -2.41 -16.13
CA LYS A 55 -6.16 -1.69 -15.90
C LYS A 55 -6.29 -0.39 -15.09
N VAL A 56 -7.39 0.33 -15.26
CA VAL A 56 -7.62 1.61 -14.55
C VAL A 56 -7.76 1.43 -13.04
N TYR A 57 -8.10 0.23 -12.58
CA TYR A 57 -8.24 -0.10 -11.17
C TYR A 57 -6.98 -0.70 -10.57
N HIS A 58 -5.94 -0.97 -11.36
CA HIS A 58 -4.65 -1.40 -10.84
C HIS A 58 -4.04 -0.29 -9.97
N GLY A 59 -3.57 -0.65 -8.78
CA GLY A 59 -3.00 0.29 -7.81
C GLY A 59 -4.04 1.20 -7.14
N LYS A 60 -5.35 0.93 -7.31
CA LYS A 60 -6.40 1.66 -6.59
C LYS A 60 -6.76 0.94 -5.30
N THR A 61 -7.05 1.73 -4.28
CA THR A 61 -7.60 1.26 -3.02
C THR A 61 -9.12 1.43 -3.02
N GLY A 62 -9.82 0.48 -2.42
CA GLY A 62 -11.27 0.51 -2.31
C GLY A 62 -11.76 -0.12 -1.01
N ARG A 63 -13.09 -0.13 -0.85
CA ARG A 63 -13.76 -0.78 0.29
C ARG A 63 -14.54 -1.99 -0.16
N VAL A 64 -14.48 -3.06 0.61
CA VAL A 64 -15.25 -4.28 0.34
C VAL A 64 -16.73 -4.03 0.63
N PHE A 65 -17.60 -4.32 -0.33
CA PHE A 65 -19.07 -4.26 -0.16
C PHE A 65 -19.73 -5.63 -0.14
N ASN A 66 -19.18 -6.61 -0.85
CA ASN A 66 -19.74 -7.96 -0.95
C ASN A 66 -18.62 -9.00 -0.95
N ILE A 67 -18.91 -10.20 -0.47
CA ILE A 67 -17.98 -11.32 -0.42
C ILE A 67 -18.67 -12.53 -1.04
N THR A 68 -17.96 -13.21 -1.92
CA THR A 68 -18.41 -14.44 -2.57
C THR A 68 -17.36 -15.54 -2.38
N LYS A 69 -17.66 -16.77 -2.80
CA LYS A 69 -16.81 -17.97 -2.57
C LYS A 69 -15.34 -17.79 -2.98
N ARG A 70 -15.06 -17.07 -4.07
CA ARG A 70 -13.70 -16.91 -4.65
C ARG A 70 -13.32 -15.45 -4.92
N ALA A 71 -14.24 -14.52 -4.69
CA ALA A 71 -14.09 -13.13 -5.10
C ALA A 71 -14.71 -12.17 -4.10
N VAL A 72 -14.23 -10.94 -4.15
CA VAL A 72 -14.64 -9.84 -3.31
C VAL A 72 -15.14 -8.72 -4.20
N GLY A 73 -16.30 -8.18 -3.85
CA GLY A 73 -16.84 -6.97 -4.43
C GLY A 73 -16.20 -5.76 -3.78
N VAL A 74 -15.54 -4.91 -4.56
CA VAL A 74 -14.85 -3.70 -4.10
C VAL A 74 -15.49 -2.47 -4.73
N VAL A 75 -15.74 -1.45 -3.91
CA VAL A 75 -16.14 -0.10 -4.36
C VAL A 75 -14.89 0.74 -4.52
N VAL A 76 -14.64 1.21 -5.74
CA VAL A 76 -13.49 2.05 -6.09
C VAL A 76 -13.99 3.33 -6.74
N ASN A 77 -13.42 4.46 -6.33
CA ASN A 77 -13.71 5.75 -6.94
C ASN A 77 -12.95 5.89 -8.27
N LYS A 78 -13.67 6.14 -9.36
CA LYS A 78 -13.11 6.39 -10.69
C LYS A 78 -13.52 7.76 -11.18
N GLN A 79 -12.54 8.54 -11.66
CA GLN A 79 -12.81 9.81 -12.34
C GLN A 79 -13.24 9.55 -13.79
N VAL A 80 -14.34 10.17 -14.21
CA VAL A 80 -14.87 10.11 -15.57
C VAL A 80 -15.23 11.52 -16.02
N LYS A 81 -14.50 12.04 -17.03
CA LYS A 81 -14.77 13.35 -17.68
C LYS A 81 -15.06 14.50 -16.69
N GLY A 82 -14.42 14.51 -15.51
CA GLY A 82 -14.55 15.55 -14.48
C GLY A 82 -15.35 15.17 -13.22
N LYS A 83 -16.11 14.07 -13.21
CA LYS A 83 -16.85 13.60 -12.02
C LYS A 83 -16.20 12.37 -11.40
N ILE A 84 -16.22 12.26 -10.08
CA ILE A 84 -15.78 11.06 -9.35
C ILE A 84 -17.00 10.17 -9.12
N LEU A 85 -17.00 8.99 -9.73
CA LEU A 85 -18.09 8.03 -9.62
C LEU A 85 -17.62 6.79 -8.85
N PRO A 86 -18.40 6.32 -7.86
CA PRO A 86 -18.13 5.04 -7.22
C PRO A 86 -18.47 3.91 -8.19
N LYS A 87 -17.49 3.05 -8.48
CA LYS A 87 -17.64 1.87 -9.33
C LYS A 87 -17.55 0.62 -8.46
N ARG A 88 -18.53 -0.27 -8.62
CA ARG A 88 -18.55 -1.59 -8.00
C ARG A 88 -17.88 -2.58 -8.94
N ILE A 89 -16.91 -3.33 -8.44
CA ILE A 89 -16.10 -4.27 -9.23
C ILE A 89 -16.05 -5.59 -8.48
N ASN A 90 -16.19 -6.70 -9.19
CA ASN A 90 -15.98 -8.03 -8.63
C ASN A 90 -14.57 -8.49 -8.99
N VAL A 91 -13.73 -8.73 -7.98
CA VAL A 91 -12.31 -9.04 -8.15
C VAL A 91 -11.98 -10.29 -7.34
N ARG A 92 -11.18 -11.21 -7.88
CA ARG A 92 -10.78 -12.40 -7.11
C ARG A 92 -9.72 -12.09 -6.06
N VAL A 93 -9.63 -12.94 -5.04
CA VAL A 93 -8.75 -12.76 -3.87
C VAL A 93 -7.25 -12.68 -4.22
N GLU A 94 -6.84 -13.25 -5.35
CA GLU A 94 -5.47 -13.25 -5.85
C GLU A 94 -5.00 -11.85 -6.27
N HIS A 95 -5.94 -10.97 -6.63
CA HIS A 95 -5.66 -9.62 -7.11
C HIS A 95 -5.85 -8.55 -6.02
N ILE A 96 -6.11 -8.97 -4.79
CA ILE A 96 -6.47 -8.11 -3.67
C ILE A 96 -5.48 -8.32 -2.53
N LYS A 97 -5.15 -7.23 -1.83
CA LYS A 97 -4.36 -7.27 -0.58
C LYS A 97 -5.00 -6.33 0.45
N HIS A 98 -4.89 -6.67 1.72
CA HIS A 98 -5.27 -5.74 2.80
C HIS A 98 -4.34 -4.52 2.81
N SER A 99 -4.91 -3.34 3.01
CA SER A 99 -4.16 -2.09 3.06
C SER A 99 -3.55 -1.84 4.45
N LYS A 100 -2.22 -1.80 4.54
CA LYS A 100 -1.48 -1.54 5.79
C LYS A 100 -1.82 -0.19 6.44
N CYS A 101 -2.32 0.77 5.66
CA CYS A 101 -2.69 2.09 6.15
C CYS A 101 -3.85 2.03 7.17
N ARG A 102 -4.76 1.06 7.03
CA ARG A 102 -5.86 0.87 7.98
C ARG A 102 -5.38 0.21 9.26
N ASP A 103 -4.49 -0.76 9.15
CA ASP A 103 -3.91 -1.47 10.29
C ASP A 103 -3.13 -0.51 11.20
N ASP A 104 -2.30 0.36 10.62
CA ASP A 104 -1.55 1.38 11.38
C ASP A 104 -2.49 2.35 12.12
N PHE A 105 -3.57 2.76 11.45
CA PHE A 105 -4.59 3.61 12.06
C PHE A 105 -5.27 2.91 13.26
N LEU A 106 -5.68 1.66 13.10
CA LEU A 106 -6.35 0.89 14.16
C LEU A 106 -5.41 0.63 15.34
N ARG A 107 -4.14 0.30 15.08
CA ARG A 107 -3.11 0.18 16.11
C ARG A 107 -2.98 1.47 16.92
N ARG A 108 -2.90 2.62 16.24
CA ARG A 108 -2.83 3.93 16.91
C ARG A 108 -4.08 4.26 17.72
N VAL A 109 -5.27 3.92 17.25
CA VAL A 109 -6.52 4.12 18.01
C VAL A 109 -6.45 3.36 19.33
N LYS A 110 -6.04 2.08 19.28
CA LYS A 110 -5.88 1.24 20.48
C LYS A 110 -4.84 1.80 21.44
N GLU A 111 -3.67 2.20 20.94
CA GLU A 111 -2.62 2.83 21.77
C GLU A 111 -3.09 4.12 22.43
N ASN A 112 -3.84 4.95 21.70
CA ASN A 112 -4.37 6.20 22.23
C ASN A 112 -5.44 5.96 23.30
N GLU A 113 -6.28 4.94 23.14
CA GLU A 113 -7.27 4.57 24.16
C GLU A 113 -6.62 4.09 25.45
N LEU A 114 -5.54 3.29 25.36
CA LEU A 114 -4.75 2.87 26.51
C LEU A 114 -4.14 4.06 27.24
N LYS A 115 -3.46 4.95 26.50
CA LYS A 115 -2.87 6.18 27.07
C LYS A 115 -3.90 7.07 27.76
N LYS A 116 -5.11 7.19 27.19
CA LYS A 116 -6.20 7.97 27.80
C LYS A 116 -6.71 7.35 29.10
N LYS A 117 -6.79 6.03 29.18
CA LYS A 117 -7.19 5.32 30.41
C LYS A 117 -6.15 5.52 31.51
N GLU A 118 -4.88 5.27 31.21
CA GLU A 118 -3.77 5.48 32.16
C GLU A 118 -3.67 6.93 32.64
N ALA A 119 -3.88 7.89 31.73
CA ALA A 119 -3.88 9.31 32.06
C ALA A 119 -5.04 9.68 33.00
N LYS A 120 -6.23 9.11 32.78
CA LYS A 120 -7.40 9.30 33.64
C LYS A 120 -7.17 8.74 35.04
N GLU A 121 -6.57 7.56 35.15
CA GLU A 121 -6.21 6.94 36.43
C GLU A 121 -5.18 7.77 37.20
N LYS A 122 -4.18 8.32 36.51
CA LYS A 122 -3.13 9.17 37.10
C LYS A 122 -3.55 10.63 37.32
N GLY A 123 -4.73 11.03 36.84
CA GLY A 123 -5.20 12.43 36.86
C GLY A 123 -4.42 13.39 35.95
N MET A 124 -3.62 12.87 35.01
CA MET A 124 -2.81 13.67 34.08
C MET A 124 -3.55 13.91 32.76
N LYS A 125 -3.30 15.04 32.09
CA LYS A 125 -3.82 15.30 30.73
C LYS A 125 -2.82 14.82 29.69
N VAL A 126 -3.27 14.05 28.70
CA VAL A 126 -2.45 13.57 27.58
C VAL A 126 -2.93 14.13 26.25
N ASP A 127 -2.00 14.67 25.46
CA ASP A 127 -2.23 15.07 24.07
C ASP A 127 -1.98 13.89 23.13
N CYS A 128 -3.05 13.35 22.52
CA CYS A 128 -2.95 12.24 21.56
C CYS A 128 -2.88 12.71 20.10
N LYS A 129 -2.83 14.02 19.85
CA LYS A 129 -2.74 14.55 18.48
C LYS A 129 -1.30 14.39 17.96
N ARG A 130 -1.19 14.12 16.66
CA ARG A 130 0.12 14.12 15.98
C ARG A 130 0.55 15.56 15.75
N LYS A 131 1.82 15.86 16.02
CA LYS A 131 2.45 17.15 15.71
C LYS A 131 3.39 16.98 14.51
N PRO A 132 3.52 17.99 13.64
CA PRO A 132 4.57 17.99 12.62
C PRO A 132 5.95 18.01 13.29
N VAL A 133 6.98 17.76 12.49
CA VAL A 133 8.37 17.91 12.94
C VAL A 133 8.58 19.37 13.33
N VAL A 134 8.91 19.59 14.59
CA VAL A 134 9.28 20.91 15.12
C VAL A 134 10.77 21.16 14.83
N PRO A 135 11.22 22.42 14.77
CA PRO A 135 12.65 22.72 14.68
C PRO A 135 13.39 22.04 15.83
N LEU A 136 14.62 21.59 15.55
CA LEU A 136 15.47 20.97 16.56
C LEU A 136 15.71 21.96 17.69
N LEU A 137 15.59 21.47 18.93
CA LEU A 137 15.94 22.25 20.10
C LEU A 137 17.45 22.50 20.14
N SER A 138 17.86 23.57 20.83
CA SER A 138 19.27 23.81 21.11
C SER A 138 19.86 22.61 21.85
N HIS A 139 20.94 22.05 21.33
CA HIS A 139 21.67 20.96 21.98
C HIS A 139 23.17 21.27 21.97
N PHE A 140 23.88 20.75 22.98
CA PHE A 140 25.33 20.93 23.11
C PHE A 140 26.06 19.72 22.51
N VAL A 141 26.95 19.97 21.55
CA VAL A 141 27.80 18.94 20.95
C VAL A 141 29.12 18.88 21.73
N ARG A 142 29.48 17.69 22.26
CA ARG A 142 30.72 17.48 23.03
C ARG A 142 31.86 17.04 22.12
N THR A 143 33.00 17.74 22.20
CA THR A 143 34.21 17.46 21.39
C THR A 143 35.19 16.47 22.04
N LYS A 144 34.95 16.02 23.28
CA LYS A 144 35.94 15.25 24.08
C LYS A 144 36.37 13.90 23.47
N ARG A 145 35.52 13.27 22.65
CA ARG A 145 35.81 12.00 21.95
C ARG A 145 35.48 12.07 20.45
N ASN A 146 35.21 13.28 19.95
CA ASN A 146 34.84 13.53 18.56
C ASN A 146 35.58 14.80 18.12
N THR A 147 36.83 14.62 17.68
CA THR A 147 37.65 15.70 17.15
C THR A 147 37.10 16.11 15.79
N PRO A 148 36.84 17.40 15.53
CA PRO A 148 36.36 17.83 14.23
C PRO A 148 37.40 17.53 13.16
N GLU A 149 37.00 16.83 12.11
CA GLU A 149 37.84 16.56 10.94
C GLU A 149 37.73 17.74 9.98
N THR A 150 38.87 18.32 9.62
CA THR A 150 38.95 19.34 8.57
C THR A 150 38.92 18.66 7.22
N LEU A 151 37.92 18.99 6.40
CA LEU A 151 37.79 18.47 5.03
C LEU A 151 38.28 19.51 4.02
N GLU A 152 39.03 19.07 3.03
CA GLU A 152 39.54 19.90 1.93
C GLU A 152 38.88 19.50 0.60
N PRO A 153 38.67 20.46 -0.34
CA PRO A 153 38.14 20.14 -1.65
C PRO A 153 39.09 19.23 -2.44
N ILE A 154 38.55 18.17 -3.04
CA ILE A 154 39.31 17.24 -3.87
C ILE A 154 39.65 17.93 -5.22
N PRO A 155 40.88 17.79 -5.75
CA PRO A 155 41.24 18.32 -7.05
C PRO A 155 40.43 17.66 -8.19
N TYR A 156 40.30 18.37 -9.32
CA TYR A 156 39.65 17.83 -10.51
C TYR A 156 40.47 16.69 -11.11
N GLU A 157 39.86 15.51 -11.24
CA GLU A 157 40.44 14.35 -11.93
C GLU A 157 39.52 13.91 -13.08
N PHE A 158 40.10 13.70 -14.26
CA PHE A 158 39.38 13.14 -15.40
C PHE A 158 39.43 11.61 -15.32
N VAL A 159 38.34 10.99 -14.87
CA VAL A 159 38.20 9.53 -14.79
C VAL A 159 37.53 9.02 -16.08
N VAL A 160 38.23 8.15 -16.83
CA VAL A 160 37.74 7.43 -18.02
C VAL A 160 37.07 6.13 -17.63
#